data_AF-A0A0D2PBH2-F1
#
_entry.id   AF-A0A0D2PBH2-F1
#
_cell.length_a   1.000
_cell.length_b   1.000
_cell.length_c   1.000
_cell.angle_alpha   90.00
_cell.angle_beta   90.00
_cell.angle_gamma   90.00
#
_symmetry.space_group_name_H-M   'P 1'
#
loop_
_entity.id
_entity.type
_entity.pdbx_description
1 polymer ?
#
loop_
_entity_poly.entity_id
_entity_poly.type
_entity_poly.pdbx_seq_one_letter_code
_entity_poly.pdbx_strand_id
1 'polypeptide(L)'
;MRFTTSAFLLGLFASATAHFTLLYPLPRGDFDEDLEPNFCGGYTEVTTNRTTFPLSGGFFTIKTGHAGFTVGALLSTVADPNNFDNFSVNGVDQLAYQYAEEASAGTFCIPLNISAAGISGVKDGANVTLQIVFAGGDGNLYQCADLTLSANLTTPSDATCSNATVTASTTASSAAASETSTTTSVGVTHQASAAAAFLFGIVGVAVALL
;
A
#
# COMPACT_ATOMS: atom_id res chain seq x y z
N MET A 1 -22.84 -23.76 47.45
CA MET A 1 -21.92 -24.11 46.34
C MET A 1 -21.81 -22.87 45.47
N ARG A 2 -20.64 -22.21 45.45
CA ARG A 2 -20.41 -20.98 44.68
C ARG A 2 -19.71 -21.36 43.38
N PHE A 3 -20.41 -21.23 42.25
CA PHE A 3 -19.84 -21.43 40.93
C PHE A 3 -19.26 -20.10 40.45
N THR A 4 -17.94 -20.02 40.40
CA THR A 4 -17.21 -18.87 39.84
C THR A 4 -17.12 -19.07 38.34
N THR A 5 -17.92 -18.33 37.56
CA THR A 5 -17.83 -18.30 36.11
C THR A 5 -16.58 -17.53 35.69
N SER A 6 -15.57 -18.23 35.16
CA SER A 6 -14.41 -17.61 34.53
C SER A 6 -14.78 -17.22 33.10
N ALA A 7 -14.87 -15.92 32.82
CA ALA A 7 -15.05 -15.40 31.47
C ALA A 7 -13.72 -15.46 30.71
N PHE A 8 -13.67 -16.26 29.63
CA PHE A 8 -12.52 -16.38 28.75
C PHE A 8 -12.64 -15.30 27.66
N LEU A 9 -11.81 -14.24 27.74
CA LEU A 9 -11.72 -13.25 26.67
C LEU A 9 -10.91 -13.83 25.51
N LEU A 10 -11.57 -14.19 24.40
CA LEU A 10 -10.91 -14.44 23.11
C LEU A 10 -10.57 -13.08 22.48
N GLY A 11 -9.29 -12.71 22.49
CA GLY A 11 -8.81 -11.55 21.74
C GLY A 11 -8.74 -11.89 20.25
N LEU A 12 -9.46 -11.13 19.41
CA LEU A 12 -9.26 -11.14 17.96
C LEU A 12 -7.96 -10.38 17.65
N PHE A 13 -6.93 -11.10 17.21
CA PHE A 13 -5.76 -10.47 16.59
C PHE A 13 -6.13 -10.16 15.14
N ALA A 14 -6.33 -8.88 14.81
CA ALA A 14 -6.41 -8.44 13.42
C ALA A 14 -4.97 -8.37 12.88
N SER A 15 -4.62 -9.25 11.95
CA SER A 15 -3.43 -9.11 11.13
C SER A 15 -3.65 -7.98 10.12
N ALA A 16 -2.88 -6.90 10.21
CA ALA A 16 -2.84 -5.90 9.15
C ALA A 16 -1.95 -6.43 8.02
N THR A 17 -2.47 -6.40 6.80
CA THR A 17 -1.73 -6.80 5.59
C THR A 17 -1.08 -5.57 4.95
N ALA A 18 0.22 -5.67 4.66
CA ALA A 18 1.01 -4.53 4.23
C ALA A 18 1.12 -4.49 2.69
N HIS A 19 0.17 -3.82 2.03
CA HIS A 19 0.16 -3.67 0.57
C HIS A 19 1.08 -2.58 0.02
N PHE A 20 1.43 -2.66 -1.26
CA PHE A 20 2.07 -1.58 -2.00
C PHE A 20 1.37 -1.29 -3.33
N THR A 21 1.73 -0.20 -4.00
CA THR A 21 1.30 0.11 -5.36
C THR A 21 2.52 0.48 -6.17
N LEU A 22 2.73 -0.17 -7.31
CA LEU A 22 3.73 0.26 -8.28
C LEU A 22 3.20 1.50 -9.01
N LEU A 23 3.94 2.61 -8.95
CA LEU A 23 3.58 3.88 -9.59
C LEU A 23 4.34 4.11 -10.89
N TYR A 24 5.59 3.63 -10.94
CA TYR A 24 6.43 3.68 -12.13
C TYR A 24 7.43 2.51 -12.10
N PRO A 25 7.73 1.84 -13.22
CA PRO A 25 7.11 1.95 -14.55
C PRO A 25 5.61 1.61 -14.54
N LEU A 26 4.95 1.75 -15.70
CA LEU A 26 3.52 1.45 -15.81
C LEU A 26 3.25 0.00 -15.36
N PRO A 27 2.40 -0.22 -14.33
CA PRO A 27 2.04 -1.56 -13.89
C PRO A 27 1.31 -2.34 -14.98
N ARG A 28 1.44 -3.66 -14.95
CA ARG A 28 0.81 -4.57 -15.89
C ARG A 28 -0.73 -4.50 -15.84
N GLY A 29 -1.28 -4.20 -14.67
CA GLY A 29 -2.71 -4.03 -14.46
C GLY A 29 -3.01 -3.05 -13.33
N ASP A 30 -4.29 -2.82 -13.10
CA ASP A 30 -4.76 -1.99 -12.00
C ASP A 30 -4.36 -2.62 -10.65
N PHE A 31 -4.21 -1.79 -9.62
CA PHE A 31 -3.92 -2.30 -8.29
C PHE A 31 -5.17 -2.95 -7.68
N ASP A 32 -5.03 -4.19 -7.25
CA ASP A 32 -6.02 -4.96 -6.49
C ASP A 32 -5.29 -5.65 -5.32
N GLU A 33 -5.61 -5.23 -4.09
CA GLU A 33 -4.93 -5.68 -2.88
C GLU A 33 -5.14 -7.18 -2.61
N ASP A 34 -6.32 -7.72 -2.97
CA ASP A 34 -6.64 -9.14 -2.78
C ASP A 34 -5.87 -10.04 -3.76
N LEU A 35 -5.49 -9.50 -4.91
CA LEU A 35 -4.75 -10.23 -5.94
C LEU A 35 -3.23 -10.09 -5.81
N GLU A 36 -2.75 -9.12 -5.03
CA GLU A 36 -1.33 -8.82 -4.86
C GLU A 36 -0.45 -10.00 -4.40
N PRO A 37 -0.92 -10.97 -3.60
CA PRO A 37 -0.15 -12.19 -3.27
C PRO A 37 0.09 -13.13 -4.46
N ASN A 38 -0.65 -12.96 -5.57
CA ASN A 38 -0.53 -13.81 -6.74
C ASN A 38 0.58 -13.31 -7.68
N PHE A 39 0.98 -14.17 -8.62
CA PHE A 39 1.94 -13.80 -9.65
C PHE A 39 1.53 -12.50 -10.37
N CYS A 40 2.42 -11.50 -10.35
CA CYS A 40 2.19 -10.19 -10.94
C CYS A 40 0.88 -9.52 -10.50
N GLY A 41 0.42 -9.75 -9.27
CA GLY A 41 -0.83 -9.19 -8.76
C GLY A 41 -2.07 -9.78 -9.44
N GLY A 42 -1.99 -11.03 -9.90
CA GLY A 42 -3.06 -11.72 -10.61
C GLY A 42 -3.05 -11.51 -12.13
N TYR A 43 -2.20 -10.63 -12.66
CA TYR A 43 -2.09 -10.36 -14.09
C TYR A 43 -1.03 -11.27 -14.76
N THR A 44 -1.46 -12.45 -15.22
CA THR A 44 -0.53 -13.47 -15.75
C THR A 44 0.03 -13.13 -17.13
N GLU A 45 -0.75 -12.45 -17.97
CA GLU A 45 -0.36 -12.15 -19.36
C GLU A 45 0.39 -10.81 -19.47
N VAL A 46 1.43 -10.77 -20.30
CA VAL A 46 2.17 -9.53 -20.57
C VAL A 46 1.29 -8.49 -21.26
N THR A 47 1.60 -7.22 -21.03
CA THR A 47 0.98 -6.13 -21.80
C THR A 47 1.64 -5.91 -23.16
N THR A 48 0.91 -5.26 -24.07
CA THR A 48 1.44 -4.75 -25.34
C THR A 48 1.98 -3.32 -25.22
N ASN A 49 1.53 -2.56 -24.22
CA ASN A 49 1.93 -1.18 -23.92
C ASN A 49 3.13 -1.12 -22.96
N ARG A 50 4.25 -1.73 -23.37
CA ARG A 50 5.48 -1.78 -22.57
C ARG A 50 6.07 -0.39 -22.33
N THR A 51 6.60 -0.17 -21.12
CA THR A 51 7.32 1.08 -20.81
C THR A 51 8.74 1.02 -21.37
N THR A 52 9.13 2.01 -22.18
CA THR A 52 10.55 2.16 -22.56
C THR A 52 11.36 2.53 -21.32
N PHE A 53 12.37 1.73 -20.98
CA PHE A 53 13.11 1.84 -19.73
C PHE A 53 14.63 1.86 -19.96
N PRO A 54 15.39 2.72 -19.26
CA PRO A 54 16.83 2.82 -19.51
C PRO A 54 17.58 1.59 -18.98
N LEU A 55 18.62 1.15 -19.69
CA LEU A 55 19.50 0.06 -19.23
C LEU A 55 20.25 0.39 -17.94
N SER A 56 20.49 1.68 -17.68
CA SER A 56 21.20 2.18 -16.51
C SER A 56 20.63 3.53 -16.08
N GLY A 57 20.65 3.81 -14.78
CA GLY A 57 20.17 5.09 -14.25
C GLY A 57 18.65 5.23 -14.20
N GLY A 58 17.92 4.13 -14.38
CA GLY A 58 16.47 4.09 -14.19
C GLY A 58 16.08 4.06 -12.72
N PHE A 59 14.78 3.98 -12.47
CA PHE A 59 14.22 3.79 -11.14
C PHE A 59 12.86 3.13 -11.23
N PHE A 60 12.40 2.57 -10.12
CA PHE A 60 10.98 2.23 -9.94
C PHE A 60 10.44 2.96 -8.71
N THR A 61 9.17 3.32 -8.75
CA THR A 61 8.51 4.04 -7.67
C THR A 61 7.40 3.19 -7.12
N ILE A 62 7.42 2.93 -5.81
CA ILE A 62 6.33 2.28 -5.09
C ILE A 62 5.69 3.25 -4.11
N LYS A 63 4.47 2.95 -3.70
CA LYS A 63 3.80 3.59 -2.56
C LYS A 63 3.25 2.53 -1.63
N THR A 64 3.46 2.68 -0.33
CA THR A 64 2.83 1.83 0.69
C THR A 64 2.31 2.68 1.84
N GLY A 65 1.19 2.26 2.42
CA GLY A 65 0.63 2.83 3.65
C GLY A 65 1.25 2.27 4.92
N HIS A 66 2.06 1.21 4.82
CA HIS A 66 2.59 0.47 5.96
C HIS A 66 4.09 0.70 6.12
N ALA A 67 4.50 0.91 7.36
CA ALA A 67 5.89 1.06 7.76
C ALA A 67 6.51 -0.32 8.05
N GLY A 68 7.81 -0.46 7.84
CA GLY A 68 8.51 -1.71 8.11
C GLY A 68 8.26 -2.75 7.03
N PHE A 69 8.93 -2.59 5.89
CA PHE A 69 8.84 -3.52 4.78
C PHE A 69 10.20 -3.82 4.16
N THR A 70 10.25 -4.93 3.42
CA THR A 70 11.38 -5.30 2.57
C THR A 70 10.92 -5.27 1.12
N VAL A 71 11.70 -4.65 0.24
CA VAL A 71 11.42 -4.58 -1.20
C VAL A 71 12.62 -5.06 -2.02
N GLY A 72 12.35 -5.86 -3.05
CA GLY A 72 13.30 -6.30 -4.06
C GLY A 72 12.71 -6.21 -5.46
N ALA A 73 13.52 -6.45 -6.49
CA ALA A 73 13.02 -6.56 -7.85
C ALA A 73 13.69 -7.72 -8.61
N LEU A 74 12.86 -8.60 -9.15
CA LEU A 74 13.25 -9.67 -10.05
C LEU A 74 13.03 -9.23 -11.50
N LEU A 75 13.82 -9.78 -12.43
CA LEU A 75 13.70 -9.49 -13.85
C LEU A 75 13.66 -10.77 -14.67
N SER A 76 12.64 -10.91 -15.50
CA SER A 76 12.57 -11.96 -16.50
C SER A 76 12.96 -11.42 -17.87
N THR A 77 13.83 -12.14 -18.58
CA THR A 77 14.12 -11.93 -20.01
C THR A 77 13.38 -12.92 -20.91
N VAL A 78 12.44 -13.69 -20.35
CA VAL A 78 11.49 -14.48 -21.14
C VAL A 78 10.54 -13.52 -21.86
N ALA A 79 10.12 -13.85 -23.08
CA ALA A 79 9.26 -12.96 -23.87
C ALA A 79 7.91 -12.70 -23.18
N ASP A 80 7.27 -13.79 -22.73
CA ASP A 80 5.92 -13.80 -22.16
C ASP A 80 5.90 -14.54 -20.81
N PRO A 81 6.53 -14.00 -19.75
CA PRO A 81 6.57 -14.66 -18.45
C PRO A 81 5.20 -14.63 -17.79
N ASN A 82 4.70 -15.81 -17.41
CA ASN A 82 3.37 -16.00 -16.83
C ASN A 82 3.36 -16.76 -15.50
N ASN A 83 4.54 -17.06 -14.94
CA ASN A 83 4.70 -17.70 -13.64
C ASN A 83 6.05 -17.33 -13.00
N PHE A 84 6.20 -17.62 -11.70
CA PHE A 84 7.39 -17.28 -10.92
C PHE A 84 8.68 -17.94 -11.43
N ASP A 85 8.62 -19.16 -11.96
CA ASP A 85 9.81 -19.87 -12.45
C ASP A 85 10.49 -19.12 -13.61
N ASN A 86 9.74 -18.29 -14.35
CA ASN A 86 10.29 -17.46 -15.43
C ASN A 86 11.21 -16.33 -14.94
N PHE A 87 11.30 -16.10 -13.63
CA PHE A 87 12.20 -15.12 -13.00
C PHE A 87 13.45 -15.77 -12.38
N SER A 88 13.67 -17.06 -12.63
CA SER A 88 14.85 -17.80 -12.15
C SER A 88 15.56 -18.50 -13.31
N VAL A 89 16.88 -18.70 -13.16
CA VAL A 89 17.69 -19.50 -14.08
C VAL A 89 18.48 -20.51 -13.26
N ASN A 90 18.31 -21.80 -13.56
CA ASN A 90 18.91 -22.90 -12.80
C ASN A 90 18.61 -22.84 -11.29
N GLY A 91 17.38 -22.42 -10.93
CA GLY A 91 16.96 -22.28 -9.54
C GLY A 91 17.54 -21.06 -8.81
N VAL A 92 18.15 -20.12 -9.54
CA VAL A 92 18.65 -18.85 -8.99
C VAL A 92 17.84 -17.69 -9.52
N ASP A 93 17.24 -16.94 -8.61
CA ASP A 93 16.46 -15.74 -8.89
C ASP A 93 17.29 -14.68 -9.63
N GLN A 94 16.70 -14.09 -10.66
CA GLN A 94 17.31 -13.04 -11.47
C GLN A 94 17.03 -11.67 -10.84
N LEU A 95 17.78 -11.33 -9.79
CA LEU A 95 17.65 -10.06 -9.06
C LEU A 95 18.20 -8.89 -9.87
N ALA A 96 17.31 -7.96 -10.24
CA ALA A 96 17.68 -6.66 -10.79
C ALA A 96 17.88 -5.59 -9.70
N TYR A 97 17.26 -5.79 -8.53
CA TYR A 97 17.47 -4.99 -7.33
C TYR A 97 17.51 -5.89 -6.10
N GLN A 98 18.57 -5.74 -5.30
CA GLN A 98 18.74 -6.49 -4.06
C GLN A 98 17.68 -6.09 -3.03
N TYR A 99 17.22 -7.05 -2.22
CA TYR A 99 16.28 -6.76 -1.15
C TYR A 99 16.84 -5.72 -0.17
N ALA A 100 16.04 -4.71 0.13
CA ALA A 100 16.34 -3.65 1.08
C ALA A 100 15.16 -3.40 2.02
N GLU A 101 15.45 -3.12 3.29
CA GLU A 101 14.46 -2.81 4.31
C GLU A 101 14.20 -1.29 4.39
N GLU A 102 12.97 -0.92 4.67
CA GLU A 102 12.54 0.45 4.92
C GLU A 102 11.59 0.49 6.13
N ALA A 103 11.87 1.40 7.06
CA ALA A 103 11.12 1.52 8.30
C ALA A 103 9.91 2.45 8.20
N SER A 104 9.84 3.28 7.15
CA SER A 104 8.81 4.30 6.97
C SER A 104 7.74 3.83 5.98
N ALA A 105 6.52 4.35 6.11
CA ALA A 105 5.53 4.27 5.05
C ALA A 105 5.70 5.44 4.09
N GLY A 106 5.11 5.37 2.89
CA GLY A 106 5.10 6.49 1.94
C GLY A 106 5.37 6.08 0.50
N THR A 107 5.81 7.06 -0.28
CA THR A 107 6.25 6.87 -1.67
C THR A 107 7.78 6.79 -1.71
N PHE A 108 8.30 5.76 -2.35
CA PHE A 108 9.73 5.51 -2.47
C PHE A 108 10.11 5.37 -3.93
N CYS A 109 11.04 6.20 -4.36
CA CYS A 109 11.74 6.04 -5.63
C CYS A 109 13.06 5.31 -5.39
N ILE A 110 13.22 4.17 -6.06
CA ILE A 110 14.32 3.24 -5.85
C ILE A 110 15.16 3.18 -7.14
N PRO A 111 16.43 3.62 -7.10
CA PRO A 111 17.32 3.57 -8.26
C PRO A 111 17.52 2.13 -8.74
N LEU A 112 17.50 1.95 -10.06
CA LEU A 112 17.63 0.66 -10.71
C LEU A 112 18.67 0.73 -11.84
N ASN A 113 19.64 -0.19 -11.81
CA ASN A 113 20.61 -0.36 -12.87
C ASN A 113 20.58 -1.79 -13.40
N ILE A 114 19.72 -2.01 -14.41
CA ILE A 114 19.47 -3.34 -14.96
C ILE A 114 20.74 -3.92 -15.63
N SER A 115 21.53 -3.08 -16.30
CA SER A 115 22.77 -3.54 -16.95
C SER A 115 23.85 -3.99 -15.97
N ALA A 116 23.82 -3.53 -14.73
CA ALA A 116 24.75 -3.95 -13.69
C ALA A 116 24.35 -5.26 -12.99
N ALA A 117 23.14 -5.78 -13.23
CA ALA A 117 22.61 -6.97 -12.56
C ALA A 117 23.26 -8.29 -13.04
N GLY A 118 23.99 -8.28 -14.16
CA GLY A 118 24.64 -9.48 -14.70
C GLY A 118 23.66 -10.53 -15.27
N ILE A 119 22.41 -10.14 -15.52
CA ILE A 119 21.35 -11.01 -16.05
C ILE A 119 21.53 -11.17 -17.56
N SER A 120 21.61 -12.42 -18.02
CA SER A 120 21.73 -12.73 -19.45
C SER A 120 20.51 -12.26 -20.24
N GLY A 121 20.72 -11.76 -21.46
CA GLY A 121 19.63 -11.29 -22.33
C GLY A 121 19.26 -9.81 -22.14
N VAL A 122 19.75 -9.15 -21.08
CA VAL A 122 19.66 -7.69 -20.91
C VAL A 122 20.49 -6.98 -21.99
N LYS A 123 19.82 -6.27 -22.88
CA LYS A 123 20.43 -5.46 -23.97
C LYS A 123 19.43 -4.45 -24.51
N ASP A 124 19.91 -3.52 -25.32
CA ASP A 124 19.07 -2.55 -26.04
C ASP A 124 18.00 -3.26 -26.89
N GLY A 125 16.77 -2.76 -26.84
CA GLY A 125 15.60 -3.31 -27.53
C GLY A 125 15.01 -4.58 -26.92
N ALA A 126 15.59 -5.13 -25.84
CA ALA A 126 15.06 -6.33 -25.21
C ALA A 126 13.73 -6.05 -24.49
N ASN A 127 12.74 -6.90 -24.73
CA ASN A 127 11.53 -6.96 -23.92
C ASN A 127 11.80 -7.78 -22.66
N VAL A 128 11.47 -7.22 -21.51
CA VAL A 128 11.65 -7.84 -20.20
C VAL A 128 10.44 -7.56 -19.32
N THR A 129 10.29 -8.30 -18.24
CA THR A 129 9.30 -8.02 -17.19
C THR A 129 10.03 -7.82 -15.87
N LEU A 130 9.77 -6.70 -15.20
CA LEU A 130 10.24 -6.39 -13.86
C LEU A 130 9.14 -6.78 -12.87
N GLN A 131 9.41 -7.69 -11.94
CA GLN A 131 8.51 -8.04 -10.85
C GLN A 131 9.04 -7.45 -9.55
N ILE A 132 8.29 -6.52 -8.98
CA ILE A 132 8.58 -6.01 -7.64
C ILE A 132 8.08 -7.03 -6.63
N VAL A 133 8.94 -7.35 -5.66
CA VAL A 133 8.62 -8.25 -4.56
C VAL A 133 8.64 -7.42 -3.28
N PHE A 134 7.53 -7.41 -2.57
CA PHE A 134 7.35 -6.66 -1.34
C PHE A 134 6.92 -7.59 -0.20
N ALA A 135 7.45 -7.38 1.00
CA ALA A 135 7.04 -8.11 2.20
C ALA A 135 6.96 -7.16 3.39
N GLY A 136 5.78 -7.04 4.00
CA GLY A 136 5.54 -6.13 5.14
C GLY A 136 4.97 -6.81 6.39
N GLY A 137 5.09 -8.14 6.50
CA GLY A 137 4.82 -8.88 7.75
C GLY A 137 3.86 -10.07 7.63
N ASP A 138 3.22 -10.26 6.48
CA ASP A 138 2.10 -11.19 6.31
C ASP A 138 2.17 -12.03 5.02
N GLY A 139 3.26 -11.90 4.26
CA GLY A 139 3.49 -12.65 3.03
C GLY A 139 4.33 -11.85 2.05
N ASN A 140 4.55 -12.45 0.89
CA ASN A 140 5.15 -11.75 -0.24
C ASN A 140 4.03 -11.28 -1.18
N LEU A 141 4.16 -10.05 -1.65
CA LEU A 141 3.25 -9.36 -2.53
C LEU A 141 3.99 -8.96 -3.81
N TYR A 142 3.27 -8.94 -4.93
CA TYR A 142 3.88 -8.84 -6.25
C TYR A 142 3.10 -7.89 -7.16
N GLN A 143 3.84 -7.03 -7.86
CA GLN A 143 3.32 -6.28 -9.01
C GLN A 143 4.39 -6.28 -10.09
N CYS A 144 3.95 -6.30 -11.35
CA CYS A 144 4.84 -6.37 -12.50
C CYS A 144 4.72 -5.14 -13.39
N ALA A 145 5.81 -4.80 -14.05
CA ALA A 145 5.83 -3.89 -15.18
C ALA A 145 6.53 -4.54 -16.37
N ASP A 146 5.93 -4.39 -17.55
CA ASP A 146 6.48 -4.89 -18.79
C ASP A 146 7.26 -3.77 -19.49
N LEU A 147 8.52 -4.05 -19.81
CA LEU A 147 9.48 -3.05 -20.26
C LEU A 147 10.06 -3.40 -21.63
N THR A 148 10.47 -2.36 -22.35
CA THR A 148 11.39 -2.45 -23.49
C THR A 148 12.65 -1.66 -23.15
N LEU A 149 13.79 -2.33 -23.06
CA LEU A 149 15.04 -1.72 -22.62
C LEU A 149 15.64 -0.82 -23.70
N SER A 150 16.23 0.30 -23.28
CA SER A 150 16.93 1.21 -24.17
C SER A 150 18.27 1.69 -23.60
N ALA A 151 19.32 1.63 -24.41
CA ALA A 151 20.64 2.17 -24.09
C ALA A 151 20.72 3.69 -24.23
N ASN A 152 19.85 4.28 -25.06
CA ASN A 152 19.88 5.70 -25.42
C ASN A 152 18.89 6.55 -24.62
N LEU A 153 18.10 5.91 -23.75
CA LEU A 153 17.19 6.62 -22.87
C LEU A 153 17.95 7.08 -21.62
N THR A 154 17.95 8.37 -21.39
CA THR A 154 18.08 8.92 -20.03
C THR A 154 16.69 9.05 -19.46
N THR A 155 16.53 8.70 -18.19
CA THR A 155 15.27 8.74 -17.43
C THR A 155 14.34 9.88 -17.88
N PRO A 156 13.09 9.60 -18.30
CA PRO A 156 12.21 10.60 -18.89
C PRO A 156 12.04 11.81 -17.97
N SER A 157 12.03 13.02 -18.53
CA SER A 157 11.82 14.27 -17.77
C SER A 157 10.51 14.31 -16.98
N ASP A 158 9.52 13.54 -17.45
CA ASP A 158 8.17 13.51 -16.89
C ASP A 158 8.03 12.49 -15.74
N ALA A 159 9.05 11.62 -15.57
CA ALA A 159 9.11 10.68 -14.46
C ALA A 159 9.91 11.32 -13.32
N THR A 160 9.21 11.83 -12.31
CA THR A 160 9.84 12.39 -11.11
C THR A 160 10.18 11.29 -10.10
N CYS A 161 11.46 11.19 -9.77
CA CYS A 161 11.97 10.30 -8.73
C CYS A 161 12.12 11.08 -7.43
N SER A 162 11.18 10.91 -6.50
CA SER A 162 11.24 11.56 -5.19
C SER A 162 10.63 10.68 -4.11
N ASN A 163 11.28 10.65 -2.94
CA ASN A 163 10.75 9.99 -1.76
C ASN A 163 9.83 10.93 -0.98
N ALA A 164 8.75 10.41 -0.43
CA ALA A 164 7.85 11.12 0.46
C ALA A 164 7.38 10.16 1.56
N THR A 165 7.96 10.30 2.76
CA THR A 165 7.66 9.43 3.90
C THR A 165 6.53 9.99 4.76
N VAL A 166 5.72 9.10 5.33
CA VAL A 166 4.74 9.44 6.37
C VAL A 166 5.02 8.61 7.61
N THR A 167 4.90 9.23 8.79
CA THR A 167 4.95 8.48 10.05
C THR A 167 3.67 7.64 10.12
N ALA A 168 3.83 6.32 10.04
CA ALA A 168 2.71 5.41 10.23
C ALA A 168 2.14 5.63 11.63
N SER A 169 0.91 6.14 11.69
CA SER A 169 0.17 6.18 12.95
C SER A 169 -0.29 4.76 13.19
N THR A 170 0.37 4.05 14.12
CA THR A 170 -0.20 2.83 14.70
C THR A 170 -1.44 3.24 15.49
N THR A 171 -2.55 3.49 14.82
CA THR A 171 -3.84 3.62 15.49
C THR A 171 -4.19 2.22 15.96
N ALA A 172 -3.73 1.88 17.16
CA ALA A 172 -4.33 0.81 17.92
C ALA A 172 -5.80 1.20 18.07
N SER A 173 -6.69 0.55 17.33
CA SER A 173 -8.13 0.66 17.51
C SER A 173 -8.46 0.15 18.91
N SER A 174 -8.39 1.02 19.91
CA SER A 174 -9.04 0.80 21.18
C SER A 174 -10.54 0.74 20.92
N ALA A 175 -11.10 -0.46 21.04
CA ALA A 175 -12.53 -0.70 20.99
C ALA A 175 -13.24 0.19 22.02
N ALA A 176 -13.94 1.21 21.54
CA ALA A 176 -14.94 1.94 22.30
C ALA A 176 -16.32 1.42 21.86
N ALA A 177 -17.08 0.91 22.82
CA ALA A 177 -18.44 0.43 22.64
C ALA A 177 -19.34 1.53 22.07
N SER A 178 -20.28 1.12 21.20
CA SER A 178 -21.39 1.96 20.76
C SER A 178 -22.24 2.41 21.94
N GLU A 179 -22.43 3.73 22.08
CA GLU A 179 -23.70 4.28 22.54
C GLU A 179 -24.17 5.34 21.54
N THR A 180 -25.37 5.13 21.01
CA THR A 180 -26.13 6.05 20.16
C THR A 180 -26.51 7.29 20.96
N SER A 181 -26.27 8.49 20.40
CA SER A 181 -27.23 9.62 20.40
C SER A 181 -26.73 10.80 19.54
N THR A 182 -27.38 10.94 18.38
CA THR A 182 -27.75 12.18 17.64
C THR A 182 -27.08 13.52 17.97
N THR A 183 -26.26 13.98 17.00
CA THR A 183 -26.16 15.33 16.40
C THR A 183 -26.72 16.54 17.18
N THR A 184 -25.91 17.59 17.39
CA THR A 184 -25.85 18.80 16.53
C THR A 184 -24.75 19.78 17.00
N SER A 185 -24.08 20.36 16.01
CA SER A 185 -23.02 21.37 16.01
C SER A 185 -23.23 22.61 16.90
N VAL A 186 -22.15 23.12 17.49
CA VAL A 186 -22.03 24.56 17.83
C VAL A 186 -20.59 25.03 17.58
N GLY A 187 -20.45 26.12 16.82
CA GLY A 187 -19.21 26.87 16.80
C GLY A 187 -19.18 28.01 15.77
N VAL A 188 -19.90 29.10 16.00
CA VAL A 188 -19.42 30.45 15.66
C VAL A 188 -20.02 31.47 16.65
N THR A 189 -19.15 32.23 17.30
CA THR A 189 -19.46 33.40 18.15
C THR A 189 -19.72 34.65 17.29
N HIS A 190 -20.81 35.39 17.53
CA HIS A 190 -20.80 36.83 17.87
C HIS A 190 -22.19 37.51 17.84
N GLN A 191 -22.36 38.43 18.80
CA GLN A 191 -23.09 39.70 18.77
C GLN A 191 -24.62 39.78 18.88
N ALA A 192 -25.01 40.46 19.97
CA ALA A 192 -25.97 41.57 20.04
C ALA A 192 -27.49 41.29 20.09
N SER A 193 -28.04 41.65 21.26
CA SER A 193 -29.21 42.52 21.46
C SER A 193 -30.64 41.95 21.39
N ALA A 194 -31.26 42.07 22.58
CA ALA A 194 -32.57 42.66 22.88
C ALA A 194 -33.85 41.81 22.81
N ALA A 195 -34.62 41.97 23.91
CA ALA A 195 -36.08 41.86 24.04
C ALA A 195 -36.67 40.44 23.95
N ALA A 196 -37.70 40.02 24.69
CA ALA A 196 -38.57 40.66 25.67
C ALA A 196 -39.15 39.57 26.59
N ALA A 197 -39.69 40.01 27.73
CA ALA A 197 -40.39 39.27 28.75
C ALA A 197 -41.61 38.46 28.25
N PHE A 198 -42.04 37.46 29.04
CA PHE A 198 -43.44 37.18 29.50
C PHE A 198 -43.38 35.86 30.33
N LEU A 199 -43.38 35.88 31.67
CA LEU A 199 -44.49 35.95 32.64
C LEU A 199 -45.51 34.78 32.63
N PHE A 200 -45.78 34.29 33.84
CA PHE A 200 -46.81 33.31 34.31
C PHE A 200 -46.52 31.83 34.03
N GLY A 201 -46.66 30.89 34.97
CA GLY A 201 -47.17 30.91 36.33
C GLY A 201 -47.26 29.47 36.85
N ILE A 202 -47.11 29.32 38.17
CA ILE A 202 -47.66 28.31 39.11
C ILE A 202 -48.44 27.10 38.52
N VAL A 203 -48.25 25.87 38.98
CA VAL A 203 -48.85 25.28 40.20
C VAL A 203 -48.19 23.92 40.44
N GLY A 204 -47.84 23.62 41.70
CA GLY A 204 -47.41 22.30 42.17
C GLY A 204 -48.54 21.46 42.75
N VAL A 205 -48.16 20.41 43.50
CA VAL A 205 -48.98 19.45 44.30
C VAL A 205 -49.46 18.25 43.47
N ALA A 206 -49.46 16.98 43.92
CA ALA A 206 -48.79 16.17 44.94
C ALA A 206 -49.26 14.70 44.75
N VAL A 207 -48.42 13.73 45.15
CA VAL A 207 -48.71 12.45 45.86
C VAL A 207 -50.00 11.66 45.56
N ALA A 208 -49.85 10.36 45.23
CA ALA A 208 -50.48 9.17 45.87
C ALA A 208 -50.34 7.93 44.96
N LEU A 209 -49.62 6.87 45.37
CA LEU A 209 -50.09 5.65 46.07
C LEU A 209 -50.94 4.68 45.20
N LEU A 210 -50.31 3.65 44.65
CA LEU A 210 -50.52 2.21 44.90
C LEU A 210 -49.58 1.36 44.02
#